data_AF-A0A6I1QEY4-F1
#
_entry.id   AF-A0A6I1QEY4-F1
#
_cell.length_a   1.000
_cell.length_b   1.000
_cell.length_c   1.000
_cell.angle_alpha   90.00
_cell.angle_beta   90.00
_cell.angle_gamma   90.00
#
_symmetry.space_group_name_H-M   'P 1'
#
loop_
_entity.id
_entity.type
_entity.pdbx_description
1 polymer ?
#
loop_
_entity_poly.entity_id
_entity_poly.type
_entity_poly.pdbx_seq_one_letter_code
_entity_poly.pdbx_strand_id
1 'polypeptide(L)'
;MLYVILVAAALIFAIILYDKPKMKLVFKDGEVTSHSGEVDKTFLHRCKDIAKQHPFNGTVKIYKTRKQFRVKFSKSVPNKTRHILRNALPNAKAQTKKR
;
A
#
# COMPACT_ATOMS: atom_id res chain seq x y z
N MET A 1 11.59 32.41 -20.13
CA MET A 1 10.83 32.13 -18.89
C MET A 1 9.61 31.25 -19.13
N LEU A 2 8.74 31.56 -20.09
CA LEU A 2 7.56 30.73 -20.41
C LEU A 2 7.89 29.24 -20.69
N TYR A 3 8.95 28.96 -21.46
CA TYR A 3 9.38 27.58 -21.73
C TYR A 3 9.77 26.80 -20.46
N VAL A 4 10.41 27.46 -19.49
CA VAL A 4 10.80 26.83 -18.22
C VAL A 4 9.56 26.45 -17.41
N ILE A 5 8.54 27.31 -17.41
CA ILE A 5 7.26 27.07 -16.73
C ILE A 5 6.52 25.90 -17.38
N LEU A 6 6.49 25.84 -18.72
CA LEU A 6 5.85 24.76 -19.47
C LEU A 6 6.50 23.40 -19.20
N VAL A 7 7.85 23.35 -19.22
CA VAL A 7 8.60 22.12 -18.91
C VAL A 7 8.37 21.69 -17.46
N ALA A 8 8.38 22.63 -16.51
CA ALA A 8 8.11 22.32 -15.11
C ALA A 8 6.69 21.75 -14.91
N ALA A 9 5.68 22.35 -15.55
CA ALA A 9 4.30 21.86 -15.49
C ALA A 9 4.16 20.45 -16.09
N ALA A 10 4.79 20.19 -17.24
CA ALA A 10 4.80 18.88 -17.87
C ALA A 10 5.46 17.81 -16.98
N LEU A 11 6.58 18.15 -16.33
CA LEU A 11 7.27 17.23 -15.40
C LEU A 11 6.42 16.91 -14.17
N ILE A 12 5.79 17.92 -13.55
CA ILE A 12 4.89 17.71 -12.41
C ILE A 12 3.73 16.80 -12.80
N PHE A 13 3.11 17.05 -13.96
CA PHE A 13 2.01 16.24 -14.46
C PHE A 13 2.45 14.78 -14.70
N ALA A 14 3.61 14.57 -15.33
CA ALA A 14 4.14 13.23 -15.57
C ALA A 14 4.38 12.45 -14.26
N ILE A 15 4.90 13.10 -13.22
CA ILE A 15 5.13 12.47 -11.91
C ILE A 15 3.81 12.05 -11.25
N ILE A 16 2.78 12.91 -11.31
CA ILE A 16 1.46 12.61 -10.74
C ILE A 16 0.81 11.41 -11.45
N LEU A 17 0.91 11.33 -12.78
CA LEU A 17 0.35 10.21 -13.54
C LEU A 17 1.07 8.89 -13.30
N TYR A 18 2.35 8.93 -12.92
CA TYR A 18 3.15 7.74 -12.67
C TYR A 18 2.91 7.12 -11.28
N ASP A 19 2.30 7.83 -10.32
CA ASP A 19 1.98 7.31 -8.98
C ASP A 19 0.76 6.35 -8.99
N LYS A 20 0.86 5.28 -9.79
CA LYS A 20 -0.12 4.20 -9.84
C LYS A 20 0.29 3.08 -8.89
N PRO A 21 -0.42 2.86 -7.75
CA PRO A 21 -0.14 1.75 -6.87
C PRO A 21 -0.41 0.42 -7.59
N LYS A 22 0.44 -0.57 -7.35
CA LYS A 22 0.29 -1.92 -7.92
C LYS A 22 -0.93 -2.64 -7.34
N MET A 23 -1.21 -2.42 -6.05
CA MET A 23 -2.38 -2.97 -5.38
C MET A 23 -2.96 -1.95 -4.40
N LYS A 24 -4.28 -1.87 -4.31
CA LYS A 24 -4.99 -1.02 -3.36
C LYS A 24 -6.07 -1.85 -2.67
N LEU A 25 -6.03 -1.89 -1.34
CA LEU A 25 -7.05 -2.51 -0.50
C LEU A 25 -7.74 -1.44 0.34
N VAL A 26 -9.07 -1.49 0.36
CA VAL A 26 -9.91 -0.62 1.18
C VAL A 26 -10.58 -1.48 2.24
N PHE A 27 -10.37 -1.11 3.49
CA PHE A 27 -10.92 -1.76 4.67
C PHE A 27 -11.96 -0.84 5.30
N LYS A 28 -13.16 -1.38 5.55
CA LYS A 28 -14.22 -0.75 6.34
C LYS A 28 -14.78 -1.80 7.31
N ASP A 29 -14.89 -1.40 8.57
CA ASP A 29 -15.42 -2.10 9.73
C ASP A 29 -14.92 -3.54 9.88
N GLY A 30 -13.62 -3.76 9.58
CA GLY A 30 -13.00 -5.08 9.66
C GLY A 30 -13.20 -5.96 8.43
N GLU A 31 -13.76 -5.42 7.35
CA GLU A 31 -13.94 -6.13 6.08
C GLU A 31 -13.20 -5.45 4.92
N VAL A 32 -12.78 -6.26 3.94
CA VAL A 32 -12.18 -5.76 2.70
C VAL A 32 -13.30 -5.39 1.73
N THR A 33 -13.68 -4.12 1.72
CA THR A 33 -14.77 -3.61 0.87
C THR A 33 -14.37 -3.56 -0.61
N SER A 34 -13.09 -3.33 -0.90
CA SER A 34 -12.61 -3.23 -2.28
C SER A 34 -11.14 -3.59 -2.38
N HIS A 35 -10.79 -4.32 -3.44
CA HIS A 35 -9.42 -4.60 -3.82
C HIS A 35 -9.25 -4.25 -5.30
N SER A 36 -8.12 -3.62 -5.64
CA SER A 36 -7.78 -3.22 -7.01
C SER A 36 -6.33 -3.53 -7.29
N GLY A 37 -6.04 -3.94 -8.53
CA GLY A 37 -4.73 -4.40 -8.97
C GLY A 37 -4.56 -5.92 -8.86
N GLU A 38 -3.35 -6.40 -9.16
CA GLU A 38 -3.01 -7.81 -9.16
C GLU A 38 -2.75 -8.27 -7.71
N VAL A 39 -3.81 -8.72 -7.04
CA VAL A 39 -3.74 -9.20 -5.66
C VAL A 39 -3.63 -10.72 -5.63
N ASP A 40 -2.52 -11.23 -5.10
CA ASP A 40 -2.38 -12.66 -4.84
C ASP A 40 -3.48 -13.12 -3.86
N LYS A 41 -4.20 -14.19 -4.23
CA LYS A 41 -5.33 -14.74 -3.46
C LYS A 41 -4.92 -15.09 -2.04
N THR A 42 -3.71 -15.64 -1.86
CA THR A 42 -3.18 -16.02 -0.54
C THR A 42 -3.01 -14.80 0.36
N PHE A 43 -2.48 -13.71 -0.19
CA PHE A 43 -2.30 -12.45 0.52
C PHE A 43 -3.64 -11.81 0.87
N LEU A 44 -4.61 -11.85 -0.06
CA LEU A 44 -5.96 -11.33 0.18
C LEU A 44 -6.65 -12.06 1.33
N HIS A 45 -6.58 -13.40 1.37
CA HIS A 45 -7.13 -14.20 2.46
C HIS A 45 -6.52 -13.82 3.81
N ARG A 46 -5.18 -13.77 3.90
CA ARG A 46 -4.48 -13.33 5.12
C ARG A 46 -4.91 -11.93 5.56
N CYS A 47 -5.06 -10.99 4.63
CA CYS A 47 -5.52 -9.65 4.94
C CYS A 47 -6.96 -9.63 5.48
N LYS A 48 -7.86 -10.46 4.94
CA LYS A 48 -9.23 -10.62 5.44
C LYS A 48 -9.23 -11.19 6.85
N ASP A 49 -8.41 -12.19 7.13
CA ASP A 49 -8.33 -12.80 8.47
C ASP A 49 -7.81 -11.79 9.51
N ILE A 50 -6.78 -11.01 9.15
CA ILE A 50 -6.26 -9.93 10.00
C ILE A 50 -7.32 -8.87 10.25
N ALA A 51 -8.09 -8.48 9.23
CA ALA A 51 -9.14 -7.48 9.37
C ALA A 51 -10.30 -7.97 10.25
N LYS A 52 -10.62 -9.28 10.23
CA LYS A 52 -11.59 -9.90 11.15
C LYS A 52 -11.10 -9.93 12.60
N GLN A 53 -9.84 -10.27 12.83
CA GLN A 53 -9.25 -10.32 14.18
C GLN A 53 -9.05 -8.92 14.78
N HIS A 54 -8.77 -7.95 13.92
CA HIS A 54 -8.52 -6.57 14.30
C HIS A 54 -9.34 -5.66 13.39
N PRO A 55 -10.58 -5.30 13.75
CA PRO A 55 -11.38 -4.41 12.92
C PRO A 55 -10.72 -3.03 12.85
N PHE A 56 -10.51 -2.52 11.63
CA PHE A 56 -9.98 -1.18 11.41
C PHE A 56 -10.54 -0.59 10.11
N ASN A 57 -10.53 0.73 10.07
CA ASN A 57 -10.95 1.51 8.91
C ASN A 57 -9.72 2.11 8.24
N GLY A 58 -9.58 1.94 6.92
CA GLY A 58 -8.50 2.59 6.20
C GLY A 58 -8.18 2.00 4.84
N THR A 59 -7.21 2.64 4.18
CA THR A 59 -6.72 2.21 2.89
C THR A 59 -5.27 1.75 3.00
N VAL A 60 -4.96 0.69 2.27
CA VAL A 60 -3.61 0.11 2.17
C VAL A 60 -3.23 0.13 0.70
N LYS A 61 -2.23 0.94 0.37
CA LYS A 61 -1.66 1.04 -0.98
C LYS A 61 -0.32 0.32 -1.01
N ILE A 62 -0.15 -0.60 -1.94
CA ILE A 62 1.05 -1.40 -2.10
C ILE A 62 1.71 -1.05 -3.43
N TYR A 63 3.01 -0.78 -3.36
CA TYR A 63 3.87 -0.39 -4.47
C TYR A 63 4.96 -1.45 -4.63
N LYS A 64 5.13 -1.98 -5.84
CA LYS A 64 6.23 -2.89 -6.15
C LYS A 64 7.46 -2.08 -6.50
N THR A 65 8.51 -2.21 -5.69
CA THR A 65 9.87 -1.74 -6.03
C THR A 65 10.64 -2.91 -6.62
N ARG A 66 11.77 -2.66 -7.31
CA ARG A 66 12.60 -3.72 -7.95
C ARG A 66 12.93 -4.93 -7.06
N LYS A 67 13.07 -4.72 -5.74
CA LYS A 67 13.49 -5.77 -4.77
C LYS A 67 12.47 -6.07 -3.66
N GLN A 68 11.43 -5.25 -3.48
CA GLN A 68 10.53 -5.33 -2.32
C GLN A 68 9.19 -4.66 -2.56
N PHE A 69 8.19 -5.02 -1.75
CA PHE A 69 6.91 -4.31 -1.69
C PHE A 69 6.97 -3.19 -0.64
N ARG A 70 6.60 -1.98 -1.04
CA ARG A 70 6.42 -0.82 -0.15
C ARG A 70 4.94 -0.62 0.12
N VAL A 71 4.56 -0.42 1.37
CA VAL A 71 3.16 -0.22 1.76
C VAL A 71 2.96 1.13 2.41
N LYS A 72 1.96 1.87 1.92
CA LYS A 72 1.45 3.11 2.49
C LYS A 72 0.09 2.84 3.11
N PHE A 73 -0.04 3.19 4.39
CA PHE A 73 -1.27 3.05 5.17
C PHE A 73 -1.95 4.40 5.33
N SER A 74 -3.28 4.40 5.38
CA SER A 74 -4.06 5.55 5.86
C SER A 74 -3.75 5.86 7.33
N LYS A 75 -3.90 7.13 7.73
CA LYS A 75 -3.72 7.58 9.12
C LYS A 75 -4.64 6.83 10.10
N SER A 76 -5.81 6.41 9.63
CA SER A 76 -6.83 5.69 10.39
C SER A 76 -6.45 4.25 10.78
N VAL A 77 -5.40 3.66 10.19
CA VAL A 77 -4.98 2.29 10.52
C VAL A 77 -4.12 2.30 11.80
N PRO A 78 -4.46 1.51 12.84
CA PRO A 78 -3.66 1.41 14.08
C PRO A 78 -2.26 0.87 13.82
N ASN A 79 -1.27 1.32 14.60
CA ASN A 79 0.14 0.96 14.38
C ASN A 79 0.41 -0.56 14.51
N LYS A 80 -0.26 -1.23 15.46
CA LYS A 80 -0.19 -2.68 15.63
C LYS A 80 -0.63 -3.41 14.36
N THR A 81 -1.78 -3.02 13.80
CA THR A 81 -2.31 -3.59 12.56
C THR A 81 -1.43 -3.27 11.35
N ARG A 82 -0.81 -2.08 11.27
CA ARG A 82 0.17 -1.75 10.22
C ARG A 82 1.36 -2.70 10.23
N HIS A 83 1.86 -3.07 11.40
CA HIS A 83 2.98 -4.01 11.53
C HIS A 83 2.59 -5.43 11.08
N ILE A 84 1.42 -5.91 11.51
CA ILE A 84 0.89 -7.22 11.13
C ILE A 84 0.69 -7.30 9.60
N LEU A 85 0.06 -6.28 9.00
CA LEU A 85 -0.16 -6.22 7.55
C LEU A 85 1.15 -6.12 6.75
N ARG A 86 2.19 -5.48 7.30
CA ARG A 86 3.53 -5.48 6.68
C ARG A 86 4.15 -6.87 6.66
N ASN A 87 4.00 -7.62 7.74
CA ASN A 87 4.54 -8.98 7.83
C ASN A 87 3.76 -9.97 6.96
N ALA A 88 2.50 -9.69 6.67
CA ALA A 88 1.68 -10.52 5.79
C ALA A 88 2.09 -10.46 4.31
N LEU A 89 2.87 -9.45 3.89
CA LEU A 89 3.24 -9.25 2.48
C LEU A 89 4.15 -10.37 1.95
N PRO A 90 3.94 -10.79 0.69
CA PRO A 90 4.88 -11.70 0.04
C PRO A 90 6.24 -11.01 -0.11
N ASN A 91 7.32 -11.70 0.24
CA ASN A 91 8.70 -11.16 0.22
C ASN A 91 8.98 -9.98 1.17
N ALA A 92 8.18 -9.79 2.23
CA ALA A 92 8.61 -8.95 3.35
C ALA A 92 9.84 -9.60 3.99
N LYS A 93 11.04 -9.13 3.62
CA LYS A 93 12.23 -9.44 4.41
C LYS A 93 11.91 -8.92 5.81
N ALA A 94 11.80 -9.85 6.76
CA ALA A 94 11.86 -9.51 8.18
C ALA A 94 12.97 -8.47 8.31
N GLN A 95 12.68 -7.32 8.92
CA GLN A 95 13.74 -6.37 9.20
C GLN A 95 14.66 -7.07 10.18
N THR A 96 15.71 -7.73 9.67
CA THR A 96 16.85 -8.16 10.46
C THR A 96 17.41 -6.86 11.00
N LYS A 97 17.00 -6.55 12.23
CA LYS A 97 17.60 -5.52 13.07
C LYS A 97 19.07 -5.91 13.14
N LYS A 98 19.92 -5.26 12.33
CA LYS A 98 21.37 -5.33 12.53
C LYS A 98 21.58 -4.72 13.91
N ARG A 99 21.84 -5.62 14.86
CA ARG A 99 22.23 -5.32 16.23
C ARG A 99 23.66 -4.81 16.22
#